data_AF-A0A851K0J3-F1
#
_entry.id   AF-A0A851K0J3-F1
#
_cell.length_a   1.000
_cell.length_b   1.000
_cell.length_c   1.000
_cell.angle_alpha   90.00
_cell.angle_beta   90.00
_cell.angle_gamma   90.00
#
_symmetry.space_group_name_H-M   'P 1'
#
loop_
_entity.id
_entity.type
_entity.pdbx_description
1 polymer ?
#
loop_
_entity_poly.entity_id
_entity_poly.type
_entity_poly.pdbx_seq_one_letter_code
_entity_poly.pdbx_strand_id
1 'polypeptide(L)'
;EEEEGAGAEEDGDDAEDEEDEADGAEGVAARFLALQRGLSERLRALPPPGPPVALVYAPLEYAWEPHRRFVRRFLRAPTAVLFLGMNPGPFGMAQTGVPFGEAWHVREWLRVSGAVRRPPREHPKRPVLGLRCPRAEVS
;
A
#
# COMPACT_ATOMS: atom_id res chain seq x y z
N GLU A 1 -32.25 6.60 57.47
CA GLU A 1 -31.13 5.66 57.37
C GLU A 1 -31.52 4.61 56.35
N GLU A 2 -30.88 4.40 55.22
CA GLU A 2 -29.98 5.17 54.35
C GLU A 2 -29.97 4.32 53.05
N GLU A 3 -29.78 4.97 51.90
CA GLU A 3 -29.63 4.29 50.60
C GLU A 3 -28.41 3.35 50.61
N GLU A 4 -28.42 2.32 49.76
CA GLU A 4 -27.34 2.13 48.79
C GLU A 4 -27.73 1.05 47.77
N GLY A 5 -27.94 1.50 46.53
CA GLY A 5 -27.81 0.65 45.35
C GLY A 5 -26.36 0.63 44.89
N ALA A 6 -25.94 -0.47 44.29
CA ALA A 6 -24.82 -0.49 43.37
C ALA A 6 -25.10 -1.58 42.33
N GLY A 7 -25.27 -1.13 41.09
CA GLY A 7 -25.50 -1.96 39.92
C GLY A 7 -24.28 -2.80 39.60
N ALA A 8 -24.54 -4.02 39.14
CA ALA A 8 -23.56 -4.80 38.41
C ALA A 8 -23.46 -4.21 37.00
N GLU A 9 -22.30 -3.66 36.65
CA GLU A 9 -21.96 -3.34 35.27
C GLU A 9 -21.67 -4.67 34.55
N GLU A 10 -22.49 -4.99 33.55
CA GLU A 10 -22.28 -6.09 32.62
C GLU A 10 -21.20 -5.65 31.62
N ASP A 11 -19.96 -6.08 31.86
CA ASP A 11 -18.90 -6.11 30.84
C ASP A 11 -19.26 -7.20 29.81
N GLY A 12 -19.80 -6.79 28.67
CA GLY A 12 -19.98 -7.70 27.56
C GLY A 12 -20.70 -7.07 26.39
N ASP A 13 -19.97 -6.37 25.52
CA ASP A 13 -20.29 -6.34 24.07
C ASP A 13 -19.21 -5.72 23.16
N ASP A 14 -17.91 -5.93 23.41
CA ASP A 14 -16.83 -5.39 22.53
C ASP A 14 -16.32 -6.41 21.49
N ALA A 15 -16.87 -7.63 21.46
CA ALA A 15 -16.38 -8.70 20.59
C ALA A 15 -17.12 -8.78 19.23
N GLU A 16 -18.35 -8.29 19.14
CA GLU A 16 -19.16 -8.37 17.91
C GLU A 16 -18.78 -7.25 16.90
N ASP A 17 -18.35 -6.08 17.38
CA ASP A 17 -17.92 -4.97 16.53
C ASP A 17 -16.56 -5.22 15.84
N GLU A 18 -15.66 -6.03 16.42
CA GLU A 18 -14.35 -6.32 15.82
C GLU A 18 -14.44 -7.28 14.61
N GLU A 19 -15.43 -8.19 14.59
CA GLU A 19 -15.60 -9.17 13.50
C GLU A 19 -16.27 -8.54 12.26
N ASP A 20 -17.27 -7.66 12.44
CA ASP A 20 -17.93 -6.94 11.36
C ASP A 20 -17.01 -5.86 10.73
N GLU A 21 -16.16 -5.19 11.51
CA GLU A 21 -15.13 -4.30 10.97
C GLU A 21 -14.06 -5.06 10.18
N ALA A 22 -13.72 -6.30 10.56
CA ALA A 22 -12.73 -7.11 9.86
C ALA A 22 -13.23 -7.58 8.48
N ASP A 23 -14.51 -7.93 8.35
CA ASP A 23 -15.11 -8.35 7.07
C ASP A 23 -15.27 -7.15 6.10
N GLY A 24 -15.67 -5.98 6.62
CA GLY A 24 -15.66 -4.71 5.89
C GLY A 24 -14.26 -4.27 5.44
N ALA A 25 -13.24 -4.50 6.28
CA ALA A 25 -11.85 -4.16 6.02
C ALA A 25 -11.19 -5.01 4.93
N GLU A 26 -11.37 -6.33 4.97
CA GLU A 26 -10.89 -7.18 3.89
C GLU A 26 -11.64 -6.84 2.59
N GLY A 27 -12.93 -6.47 2.68
CA GLY A 27 -13.75 -6.05 1.54
C GLY A 27 -13.21 -4.83 0.78
N VAL A 28 -12.99 -3.70 1.46
CA VAL A 28 -12.53 -2.46 0.79
C VAL A 28 -11.10 -2.59 0.26
N ALA A 29 -10.19 -3.18 1.04
CA ALA A 29 -8.81 -3.42 0.61
C ALA A 29 -8.75 -4.38 -0.58
N ALA A 30 -9.53 -5.47 -0.57
CA ALA A 30 -9.57 -6.43 -1.68
C ALA A 30 -10.10 -5.78 -2.95
N ARG A 31 -11.18 -4.98 -2.85
CA ARG A 31 -11.73 -4.24 -3.99
C ARG A 31 -10.73 -3.24 -4.56
N PHE A 32 -10.02 -2.49 -3.71
CA PHE A 32 -8.98 -1.56 -4.16
C PHE A 32 -7.84 -2.27 -4.91
N LEU A 33 -7.33 -3.37 -4.34
CA LEU A 33 -6.29 -4.18 -4.98
C LEU A 33 -6.75 -4.80 -6.30
N ALA A 34 -8.01 -5.24 -6.39
CA ALA A 34 -8.59 -5.76 -7.62
C ALA A 34 -8.69 -4.66 -8.71
N LEU A 35 -9.11 -3.45 -8.35
CA LEU A 35 -9.13 -2.30 -9.26
C LEU A 35 -7.74 -1.96 -9.79
N GLN A 36 -6.72 -1.99 -8.92
CA GLN A 36 -5.34 -1.75 -9.32
C GLN A 36 -4.81 -2.83 -10.27
N ARG A 37 -5.11 -4.11 -10.03
CA ARG A 37 -4.76 -5.20 -10.96
C ARG A 37 -5.42 -5.01 -12.33
N GLY A 38 -6.72 -4.71 -12.34
CA GLY A 38 -7.43 -4.43 -13.59
C GLY A 38 -6.88 -3.21 -14.33
N LEU A 39 -6.44 -2.17 -13.60
CA LEU A 39 -5.73 -1.04 -14.20
C LEU A 39 -4.37 -1.45 -14.78
N SER A 40 -3.56 -2.23 -14.05
CA SER A 40 -2.27 -2.73 -14.54
C SER A 40 -2.42 -3.62 -15.78
N GLU A 41 -3.49 -4.40 -15.89
CA GLU A 41 -3.84 -5.15 -17.11
C GLU A 41 -4.14 -4.21 -18.28
N ARG A 42 -4.98 -3.20 -18.08
CA ARG A 42 -5.31 -2.21 -19.11
C ARG A 42 -4.08 -1.41 -19.56
N LEU A 43 -3.20 -1.03 -18.64
CA LEU A 43 -1.96 -0.32 -18.95
C LEU A 43 -0.99 -1.19 -19.77
N ARG A 44 -0.88 -2.49 -19.45
CA ARG A 44 -0.06 -3.44 -20.23
C ARG A 44 -0.59 -3.64 -21.65
N ALA A 45 -1.90 -3.49 -21.86
CA ALA A 45 -2.52 -3.62 -23.17
C ALA A 45 -2.36 -2.37 -24.06
N LEU A 46 -1.87 -1.25 -23.51
CA LEU A 46 -1.60 -0.07 -24.32
C LEU A 46 -0.44 -0.33 -25.30
N PRO A 47 -0.45 0.29 -26.49
CA PRO A 47 0.72 0.30 -27.35
C PRO A 47 1.95 0.81 -26.60
N PRO A 48 3.14 0.22 -26.82
CA PRO A 48 4.36 0.73 -26.22
C PRO A 48 4.54 2.22 -26.54
N PRO A 49 4.94 3.04 -25.57
CA PRO A 49 5.18 4.45 -25.82
C PRO A 49 6.31 4.62 -26.84
N GLY A 50 6.13 5.58 -27.75
CA GLY A 50 7.17 5.95 -28.71
C GLY A 50 8.32 6.73 -28.07
N PRO A 51 9.35 7.08 -28.86
CA PRO A 51 10.39 8.00 -28.43
C PRO A 51 9.80 9.31 -27.86
N PRO A 52 10.39 9.88 -26.79
CA PRO A 52 11.70 9.55 -26.21
C PRO A 52 11.65 8.50 -25.08
N VAL A 53 10.54 7.78 -24.89
CA VAL A 53 10.42 6.82 -23.78
C VAL A 53 11.24 5.56 -24.06
N ALA A 54 12.32 5.38 -23.31
CA ALA A 54 13.21 4.23 -23.47
C ALA A 54 12.80 3.03 -22.60
N LEU A 55 12.24 3.27 -21.42
CA LEU A 55 11.92 2.26 -20.42
C LEU A 55 10.67 2.65 -19.62
N VAL A 56 9.86 1.65 -19.28
CA VAL A 56 8.66 1.79 -18.45
C VAL A 56 8.78 0.86 -17.26
N TYR A 57 8.56 1.40 -16.06
CA TYR A 57 8.62 0.64 -14.81
C TYR A 57 7.20 0.56 -14.25
N ALA A 58 6.78 -0.63 -13.84
CA ALA A 58 5.47 -0.88 -13.24
C ALA A 58 5.66 -1.45 -11.81
N PRO A 59 5.78 -0.60 -10.78
CA PRO A 59 6.03 -1.06 -9.41
C PRO A 59 4.94 -1.98 -8.86
N LEU A 60 3.70 -1.84 -9.33
CA LEU A 60 2.61 -2.74 -8.96
C LEU A 60 2.77 -4.17 -9.52
N GLU A 61 3.73 -4.42 -10.40
CA GLU A 61 4.08 -5.77 -10.85
C GLU A 61 5.24 -6.34 -10.02
N TYR A 62 6.36 -5.63 -9.95
CA TYR A 62 7.58 -6.15 -9.33
C TYR A 62 7.67 -5.91 -7.81
N ALA A 63 6.96 -4.92 -7.27
CA ALA A 63 6.87 -4.60 -5.84
C ALA A 63 5.45 -4.85 -5.29
N TRP A 64 4.71 -5.79 -5.88
CA TRP A 64 3.32 -6.08 -5.50
C TRP A 64 3.17 -6.53 -4.05
N GLU A 65 4.10 -7.33 -3.52
CA GLU A 65 3.98 -7.87 -2.17
C GLU A 65 3.98 -6.78 -1.08
N PRO A 66 4.98 -5.86 -1.01
CA PRO A 66 4.91 -4.75 -0.07
C PRO A 66 3.71 -3.82 -0.34
N HIS A 67 3.34 -3.60 -1.60
CA HIS A 67 2.16 -2.79 -1.93
C HIS A 67 0.86 -3.38 -1.35
N ARG A 68 0.61 -4.68 -1.57
CA ARG A 68 -0.56 -5.39 -1.02
C ARG A 68 -0.59 -5.35 0.50
N ARG A 69 0.57 -5.51 1.15
CA ARG A 69 0.68 -5.43 2.62
C ARG A 69 0.39 -4.02 3.13
N PHE A 70 0.87 -2.99 2.45
CA PHE A 70 0.54 -1.60 2.75
C PHE A 70 -0.98 -1.35 2.66
N VAL A 71 -1.61 -1.70 1.53
CA VAL A 71 -3.06 -1.50 1.36
C VAL A 71 -3.86 -2.24 2.41
N ARG A 72 -3.60 -3.54 2.63
CA ARG A 72 -4.33 -4.33 3.62
C ARG A 72 -4.16 -3.81 5.05
N ARG A 73 -2.99 -3.25 5.37
CA ARG A 73 -2.71 -2.70 6.70
C ARG A 73 -3.44 -1.39 6.95
N PHE A 74 -3.51 -0.51 5.95
CA PHE A 74 -3.92 0.89 6.16
C PHE A 74 -5.28 1.25 5.53
N LEU A 75 -5.84 0.41 4.65
CA LEU A 75 -7.18 0.60 4.09
C LEU A 75 -8.15 -0.40 4.71
N ARG A 76 -8.45 -0.21 6.01
CA ARG A 76 -9.36 -1.08 6.78
C ARG A 76 -10.82 -0.65 6.71
N ALA A 77 -11.11 0.56 6.25
CA ALA A 77 -12.47 1.07 6.13
C ALA A 77 -12.52 2.12 5.03
N PRO A 78 -13.71 2.51 4.54
CA PRO A 78 -13.85 3.66 3.67
C PRO A 78 -13.25 4.92 4.30
N THR A 79 -12.44 5.65 3.54
CA THR A 79 -11.77 6.86 4.01
C THR A 79 -12.42 8.11 3.42
N ALA A 80 -12.67 9.13 4.23
CA ALA A 80 -13.24 10.41 3.77
C ALA A 80 -12.28 11.24 2.90
N VAL A 81 -10.97 11.02 3.05
CA VAL A 81 -9.91 11.80 2.38
C VAL A 81 -8.98 10.86 1.62
N LEU A 82 -8.69 11.21 0.37
CA LEU A 82 -7.70 10.53 -0.47
C LEU A 82 -6.58 11.50 -0.86
N PHE A 83 -5.35 11.20 -0.43
CA PHE A 83 -4.16 11.88 -0.92
C PHE A 83 -3.72 11.24 -2.25
N LEU A 84 -3.61 12.05 -3.30
CA LEU A 84 -3.31 11.57 -4.66
C LEU A 84 -2.06 12.28 -5.22
N GLY A 85 -0.99 11.51 -5.41
CA GLY A 85 0.18 11.94 -6.18
C GLY A 85 0.01 11.71 -7.68
N MET A 86 1.00 12.11 -8.48
CA MET A 86 0.97 11.90 -9.93
C MET A 86 1.40 10.48 -10.32
N ASN A 87 2.64 10.10 -9.99
CA ASN A 87 3.25 8.83 -10.37
C ASN A 87 4.45 8.49 -9.47
N PRO A 88 4.92 7.22 -9.48
CA PRO A 88 6.07 6.81 -8.67
C PRO A 88 7.32 7.63 -8.95
N GLY A 89 7.93 8.13 -7.87
CA GLY A 89 9.30 8.63 -7.90
C GLY A 89 10.33 7.49 -7.92
N PRO A 90 11.55 7.73 -8.44
CA PRO A 90 12.55 6.69 -8.66
C PRO A 90 13.16 6.11 -7.38
N PHE A 91 13.03 6.81 -6.24
CA PHE A 91 13.66 6.38 -4.97
C PHE A 91 12.66 6.04 -3.86
N GLY A 92 11.38 6.35 -4.03
CA GLY A 92 10.32 5.90 -3.14
C GLY A 92 9.50 4.77 -3.76
N MET A 93 8.33 5.07 -4.32
CA MET A 93 7.38 4.03 -4.76
C MET A 93 7.96 3.08 -5.82
N ALA A 94 8.86 3.54 -6.70
CA ALA A 94 9.53 2.64 -7.65
C ALA A 94 10.45 1.62 -6.96
N GLN A 95 10.89 1.87 -5.73
CA GLN A 95 11.70 0.96 -4.94
C GLN A 95 10.83 0.10 -4.01
N THR A 96 9.79 0.68 -3.43
CA THR A 96 9.10 0.08 -2.27
C THR A 96 7.71 -0.44 -2.59
N GLY A 97 7.11 -0.01 -3.70
CA GLY A 97 5.71 -0.25 -4.01
C GLY A 97 4.73 0.60 -3.18
N VAL A 98 5.19 1.42 -2.23
CA VAL A 98 4.33 2.26 -1.39
C VAL A 98 4.27 3.68 -1.94
N PRO A 99 3.09 4.32 -2.08
CA PRO A 99 2.98 5.73 -2.49
C PRO A 99 3.77 6.64 -1.55
N PHE A 100 4.53 7.60 -2.10
CA PHE A 100 5.48 8.44 -1.33
C PHE A 100 6.43 7.62 -0.43
N GLY A 101 6.69 6.37 -0.81
CA GLY A 101 7.29 5.39 0.09
C GLY A 101 8.81 5.40 0.06
N GLU A 102 9.43 6.37 0.71
CA GLU A 102 10.87 6.34 1.02
C GLU A 102 11.20 5.08 1.85
N ALA A 103 12.32 4.41 1.51
CA ALA A 103 12.61 3.05 1.98
C ALA A 103 12.74 2.93 3.51
N TRP A 104 13.33 3.92 4.19
CA TRP A 104 13.43 3.92 5.65
C TRP A 104 12.04 4.09 6.28
N HIS A 105 11.23 5.06 5.86
CA HIS A 105 9.89 5.26 6.41
C HIS A 105 8.98 4.05 6.16
N VAL A 106 9.06 3.43 4.99
CA VAL A 106 8.28 2.21 4.69
C VAL A 106 8.65 1.07 5.65
N ARG A 107 9.94 0.87 5.92
CA ARG A 107 10.42 -0.24 6.73
C ARG A 107 10.29 0.01 8.24
N GLU A 108 10.71 1.18 8.71
CA GLU A 108 10.83 1.48 10.13
C GLU A 108 9.55 2.08 10.72
N TRP A 109 8.87 2.96 9.96
CA TRP A 109 7.67 3.65 10.44
C TRP A 109 6.39 2.93 10.05
N LEU A 110 6.15 2.70 8.76
CA LEU A 110 4.96 1.97 8.28
C LEU A 110 5.03 0.47 8.57
N ARG A 111 6.23 -0.06 8.87
CA ARG A 111 6.50 -1.48 9.13
C ARG A 111 5.97 -2.40 8.03
N VAL A 112 6.11 -1.95 6.78
CA VAL A 112 5.79 -2.73 5.59
C VAL A 112 7.05 -3.41 5.08
N SER A 113 6.99 -4.73 4.97
CA SER A 113 8.04 -5.57 4.40
C SER A 113 7.49 -6.37 3.23
N GLY A 114 8.36 -6.94 2.38
CA GLY A 114 7.95 -7.80 1.27
C GLY A 114 9.04 -7.93 0.23
N ALA A 115 8.93 -8.93 -0.65
CA ALA A 115 9.85 -9.08 -1.75
C ALA A 115 9.60 -8.02 -2.82
N VAL A 116 10.68 -7.35 -3.22
CA VAL A 116 10.72 -6.48 -4.40
C VAL A 116 11.58 -7.17 -5.44
N ARG A 117 10.96 -7.51 -6.57
CA ARG A 117 11.61 -8.07 -7.75
C ARG A 117 12.16 -6.94 -8.62
N ARG A 118 12.92 -7.31 -9.66
CA ARG A 118 13.38 -6.36 -10.68
C ARG A 118 12.39 -6.30 -11.84
N PRO A 119 12.20 -5.13 -12.48
CA PRO A 119 11.49 -5.06 -13.75
C PRO A 119 12.27 -5.81 -14.84
N PRO A 120 11.62 -6.19 -15.97
CA PRO A 120 12.28 -6.96 -17.04
C PRO A 120 13.51 -6.27 -17.64
N ARG A 121 13.53 -4.93 -17.64
CA ARG A 121 14.64 -4.10 -18.12
C ARG A 121 14.86 -2.95 -17.16
N GLU A 122 16.12 -2.69 -16.82
CA GLU A 122 16.51 -1.57 -15.97
C GLU A 122 17.46 -0.63 -16.70
N HIS A 123 17.29 0.67 -16.45
CA HIS A 123 18.30 1.65 -16.79
C HIS A 123 19.45 1.55 -15.76
N PRO A 124 20.72 1.53 -16.17
CA PRO A 124 21.85 1.43 -15.24
C PRO A 124 21.87 2.53 -14.16
N LYS A 125 21.38 3.73 -14.49
CA LYS A 125 21.26 4.87 -13.55
C LYS A 125 19.96 4.87 -12.70
N ARG A 126 19.08 3.88 -12.87
CA ARG A 126 17.81 3.73 -12.13
C ARG A 126 17.56 2.25 -11.78
N PRO A 127 18.46 1.60 -11.02
CA PRO A 127 18.23 0.23 -10.57
C PRO A 127 17.11 0.16 -9.53
N VAL A 128 16.41 -0.97 -9.46
CA VAL A 128 15.50 -1.30 -8.36
C VAL A 128 16.26 -2.10 -7.31
N LEU A 129 16.48 -1.47 -6.17
CA LEU A 129 17.18 -2.01 -4.99
C LEU A 129 16.22 -2.42 -3.87
N GLY A 130 14.93 -2.15 -4.04
CA GLY A 130 13.90 -2.55 -3.08
C GLY A 130 13.91 -1.72 -1.80
N LEU A 131 13.42 -2.32 -0.71
CA LEU A 131 13.39 -1.73 0.65
C LEU A 131 14.78 -1.50 1.26
N ARG A 132 15.87 -1.80 0.54
CA ARG A 132 17.26 -1.53 0.93
C ARG A 132 17.88 -0.39 0.11
N CYS A 133 17.09 0.31 -0.70
CA CYS A 133 17.56 1.48 -1.43
C CYS A 133 18.18 2.49 -0.45
N PRO A 134 19.46 2.87 -0.60
CA PRO A 134 20.12 3.78 0.33
C PRO A 134 19.82 5.26 0.03
N ARG A 135 19.09 5.54 -1.06
CA ARG A 135 18.76 6.89 -1.50
C ARG A 135 17.41 7.28 -0.92
N ALA A 136 17.37 8.41 -0.23
CA ALA A 136 16.13 9.01 0.22
C ALA A 136 15.40 9.69 -0.96
N GLU A 137 14.08 9.58 -0.97
CA GLU A 137 13.20 10.43 -1.76
C GLU A 137 12.83 11.64 -0.88
N VAL A 138 12.96 12.86 -1.41
CA VAL A 138 12.75 14.11 -0.64
C VAL A 138 11.29 14.57 -0.70
N SER A 139 10.57 14.14 -1.74
CA SER A 139 9.16 14.46 -1.99
C SER A 139 8.20 13.82 -0.99
#